data_AF-A0A8S9WEQ9-F1
#
_entry.id   AF-A0A8S9WEQ9-F1
#
_cell.length_a   1.000
_cell.length_b   1.000
_cell.length_c   1.000
_cell.angle_alpha   90.00
_cell.angle_beta   90.00
_cell.angle_gamma   90.00
#
_symmetry.space_group_name_H-M   'P 1'
#
loop_
_entity.id
_entity.type
_entity.pdbx_description
1 polymer ?
#
loop_
_entity_poly.entity_id
_entity_poly.type
_entity_poly.pdbx_seq_one_letter_code
_entity_poly.pdbx_strand_id
1 'polypeptide(L)'
;MAEIIDGTLIGATSQIPLTFVNAILGTSLLVSDLYSRNIKPGKLAASTGIMNLISAPMGGLPMCHGSSGVAAHYKFGARTGGSNILMGMLLILAALFISAEFLALLPLGITGALLLFAGYELGSKFRDTESLYLTLVVAVVSLFTNIGIGFITGVALFLLARKIPILNMGVSENVFKTDGN
;
A
#
# COMPACT_ATOMS: atom_id res chain seq x y z
N MET A 1 -13.06 23.89 -10.01
CA MET A 1 -13.24 23.52 -8.59
C MET A 1 -13.83 22.12 -8.44
N ALA A 2 -14.98 21.83 -9.08
CA ALA A 2 -15.65 20.53 -9.01
C ALA A 2 -14.74 19.34 -9.43
N GLU A 3 -14.03 19.44 -10.55
CA GLU A 3 -13.12 18.36 -11.00
C GLU A 3 -11.97 18.06 -10.02
N ILE A 4 -11.47 19.09 -9.33
CA ILE A 4 -10.43 18.93 -8.31
C ILE A 4 -11.00 18.23 -7.08
N ILE A 5 -12.22 18.59 -6.69
CA ILE A 5 -12.93 17.98 -5.55
C ILE A 5 -13.24 16.52 -5.86
N ASP A 6 -13.75 16.21 -7.04
CA ASP A 6 -14.07 14.85 -7.48
C ASP A 6 -12.80 13.99 -7.58
N GLY A 7 -11.74 14.49 -8.21
CA GLY A 7 -10.45 13.80 -8.26
C GLY A 7 -9.84 13.54 -6.88
N THR A 8 -9.97 14.50 -5.97
CA THR A 8 -9.51 14.37 -4.57
C THR A 8 -10.33 13.33 -3.82
N LEU A 9 -11.66 13.33 -3.96
CA LEU A 9 -12.55 12.36 -3.31
C LEU A 9 -12.30 10.93 -3.82
N ILE A 10 -12.18 10.75 -5.13
CA ILE A 10 -11.94 9.44 -5.74
C ILE A 10 -10.55 8.90 -5.36
N GLY A 11 -9.54 9.77 -5.38
CA GLY A 11 -8.18 9.42 -4.97
C GLY A 11 -8.11 9.06 -3.48
N ALA A 12 -8.68 9.90 -2.61
CA ALA A 12 -8.66 9.69 -1.17
C ALA A 12 -9.39 8.41 -0.75
N THR A 13 -10.57 8.15 -1.33
CA THR A 13 -11.35 6.94 -1.02
C THR A 13 -10.63 5.65 -1.40
N SER A 14 -9.88 5.64 -2.51
CA SER A 14 -9.06 4.50 -2.91
C SER A 14 -7.77 4.38 -2.08
N GLN A 15 -7.20 5.52 -1.66
CA GLN A 15 -5.94 5.57 -0.92
C GLN A 15 -6.08 5.14 0.54
N ILE A 16 -7.24 5.33 1.17
CA ILE A 16 -7.46 4.95 2.58
C ILE A 16 -7.27 3.44 2.80
N PRO A 17 -7.97 2.53 2.07
CA PRO A 17 -7.76 1.10 2.21
C PRO A 17 -6.33 0.68 1.89
N LEU A 18 -5.76 1.23 0.82
CA LEU A 18 -4.40 0.90 0.41
C LEU A 18 -3.38 1.29 1.49
N THR A 19 -3.51 2.49 2.05
CA THR A 19 -2.62 2.98 3.12
C THR A 19 -2.78 2.14 4.39
N PHE A 20 -4.01 1.79 4.74
CA PHE A 20 -4.29 0.96 5.90
C PHE A 20 -3.68 -0.44 5.79
N VAL A 21 -3.95 -1.14 4.69
CA VAL A 21 -3.50 -2.53 4.51
C VAL A 21 -2.00 -2.59 4.23
N ASN A 22 -1.50 -1.79 3.30
CA ASN A 22 -0.10 -1.89 2.86
C ASN A 22 0.86 -1.14 3.80
N ALA A 23 0.56 0.12 4.11
CA ALA A 23 1.54 1.00 4.76
C ALA A 23 1.41 1.06 6.29
N ILE A 24 0.28 0.66 6.85
CA ILE A 24 0.07 0.62 8.30
C ILE A 24 0.23 -0.82 8.80
N LEU A 25 -0.64 -1.74 8.38
CA LEU A 25 -0.58 -3.14 8.84
C LEU A 25 0.60 -3.89 8.22
N GLY A 26 0.72 -3.87 6.89
CA GLY A 26 1.80 -4.54 6.17
C GLY A 26 3.18 -4.09 6.62
N THR A 27 3.41 -2.78 6.70
CA THR A 27 4.69 -2.24 7.19
C THR A 27 4.94 -2.56 8.67
N SER A 28 3.92 -2.53 9.54
CA SER A 28 4.06 -2.91 10.95
C SER A 28 4.54 -4.35 11.11
N LEU A 29 3.92 -5.28 10.38
CA LEU A 29 4.28 -6.70 10.40
C LEU A 29 5.66 -6.92 9.77
N LEU A 30 5.89 -6.36 8.59
CA LEU A 30 7.16 -6.48 7.89
C LEU A 30 8.34 -5.95 8.73
N VAL A 31 8.17 -4.84 9.44
CA VAL A 31 9.24 -4.31 10.31
C VAL A 31 9.47 -5.23 11.51
N SER A 32 8.43 -5.85 12.05
CA SER A 32 8.57 -6.89 13.07
C SER A 32 9.37 -8.07 12.54
N ASP A 33 9.07 -8.53 11.32
CA ASP A 33 9.71 -9.70 10.72
C ASP A 33 11.17 -9.44 10.32
N LEU A 34 11.45 -8.30 9.67
CA LEU A 34 12.78 -8.01 9.12
C LEU A 34 13.77 -7.42 10.14
N TYR A 35 13.26 -6.65 11.11
CA TYR A 35 14.09 -5.91 12.06
C TYR A 35 13.90 -6.35 13.52
N SER A 36 13.03 -7.34 13.77
CA SER A 36 12.66 -7.77 15.14
C SER A 36 12.20 -6.61 16.02
N ARG A 37 11.53 -5.62 15.41
CA ARG A 37 11.03 -4.42 16.09
C ARG A 37 9.53 -4.30 15.94
N ASN A 38 8.83 -4.27 17.06
CA ASN A 38 7.39 -4.09 17.07
C ASN A 38 7.04 -2.60 17.02
N ILE A 39 6.46 -2.16 15.90
CA ILE A 39 5.95 -0.79 15.74
C ILE A 39 4.44 -0.85 15.75
N LYS A 40 3.80 -0.13 16.69
CA LYS A 40 2.33 -0.09 16.74
C LYS A 40 1.74 0.51 15.45
N PRO A 41 0.73 -0.12 14.84
CA PRO A 41 0.04 0.41 13.65
C PRO A 41 -0.43 1.87 13.81
N GLY A 42 -0.95 2.23 14.99
CA GLY A 42 -1.37 3.61 15.27
C GLY A 42 -0.25 4.66 15.17
N LYS A 43 1.01 4.26 15.44
CA LYS A 43 2.16 5.16 15.29
C LYS A 43 2.49 5.40 13.80
N LEU A 44 2.39 4.36 12.97
CA LEU A 44 2.56 4.47 11.51
C LEU A 44 1.41 5.27 10.87
N ALA A 45 0.18 5.08 11.36
CA ALA A 45 -0.98 5.87 10.94
C ALA A 45 -0.77 7.36 11.25
N ALA A 46 -0.34 7.68 12.47
CA ALA A 46 -0.07 9.05 12.88
C ALA A 46 1.07 9.68 12.07
N SER A 47 2.19 8.98 11.87
CA SER A 47 3.31 9.53 11.09
C SER A 47 2.92 9.75 9.62
N THR A 48 2.17 8.81 9.02
CA THR A 48 1.64 8.96 7.66
C THR A 48 0.70 10.16 7.57
N GLY A 49 -0.21 10.33 8.53
CA GLY A 49 -1.12 11.47 8.57
C GLY A 49 -0.39 12.81 8.69
N ILE A 50 0.58 12.90 9.60
CA ILE A 50 1.40 14.11 9.79
C ILE A 50 2.17 14.45 8.52
N MET A 51 2.81 13.46 7.88
CA MET A 51 3.53 13.66 6.62
C MET A 51 2.64 14.24 5.53
N ASN A 52 1.43 13.68 5.36
CA ASN A 52 0.48 14.15 4.35
C ASN A 52 -0.09 15.53 4.67
N LEU A 53 -0.36 15.83 5.95
CA LEU A 53 -0.86 17.14 6.35
C LEU A 53 0.16 18.25 6.10
N ILE A 54 1.46 17.94 6.24
CA ILE A 54 2.55 18.85 5.92
C ILE A 54 2.74 18.98 4.40
N SER A 55 2.65 17.88 3.64
CA SER A 55 2.92 17.90 2.20
C SER A 55 1.77 18.45 1.35
N ALA A 56 0.52 18.23 1.74
CA ALA A 56 -0.66 18.67 1.00
C ALA A 56 -0.69 20.17 0.67
N PRO A 57 -0.44 21.12 1.60
CA PRO A 57 -0.41 22.55 1.28
C PRO A 57 0.73 22.95 0.34
N MET A 58 1.76 22.10 0.20
CA MET A 58 2.87 22.31 -0.74
C MET A 58 2.61 21.69 -2.12
N GLY A 59 1.39 21.22 -2.38
CA GLY A 59 1.03 20.51 -3.62
C GLY A 59 1.44 19.03 -3.65
N GLY A 60 1.81 18.46 -2.49
CA GLY A 60 2.16 17.06 -2.38
C GLY A 60 0.96 16.14 -2.57
N LEU A 61 1.17 15.05 -3.32
CA LEU A 61 0.18 13.97 -3.45
C LEU A 61 0.14 13.10 -2.19
N PRO A 62 -0.97 12.35 -1.95
CA PRO A 62 -1.04 11.41 -0.84
C PRO A 62 0.09 10.37 -0.85
N MET A 63 0.80 10.22 0.26
CA MET A 63 1.96 9.34 0.44
C MET A 63 1.83 8.44 1.68
N CYS A 64 2.66 7.40 1.78
CA CYS A 64 2.66 6.47 2.92
C CYS A 64 4.00 5.73 3.10
N HIS A 65 4.19 5.04 4.22
CA HIS A 65 5.40 4.26 4.55
C HIS A 65 5.49 2.88 3.85
N GLY A 66 5.07 2.78 2.57
CA GLY A 66 4.83 1.51 1.87
C GLY A 66 5.79 0.34 2.16
N SER A 67 5.23 -0.82 2.48
CA SER A 67 5.98 -2.01 2.92
C SER A 67 6.98 -2.52 1.87
N SER A 68 6.61 -2.45 0.58
CA SER A 68 7.47 -2.86 -0.53
C SER A 68 8.78 -2.06 -0.60
N GLY A 69 8.73 -0.75 -0.33
CA GLY A 69 9.92 0.09 -0.26
C GLY A 69 10.85 -0.33 0.87
N VAL A 70 10.29 -0.57 2.06
CA VAL A 70 11.04 -1.05 3.23
C VAL A 70 11.69 -2.41 2.94
N ALA A 71 10.95 -3.35 2.36
CA ALA A 71 11.46 -4.66 1.96
C ALA A 71 12.60 -4.54 0.94
N ALA A 72 12.44 -3.68 -0.07
CA ALA A 72 13.47 -3.44 -1.09
C ALA A 72 14.74 -2.88 -0.46
N HIS A 73 14.64 -1.82 0.37
CA HIS A 73 15.79 -1.26 1.07
C HIS A 73 16.50 -2.31 1.93
N TYR A 74 15.75 -3.15 2.65
CA TYR A 74 16.32 -4.25 3.43
C TYR A 74 17.05 -5.27 2.56
N LYS A 75 16.46 -5.67 1.42
CA LYS A 75 17.05 -6.61 0.45
C LYS A 75 18.36 -6.08 -0.13
N PHE A 76 18.48 -4.76 -0.32
CA PHE A 76 19.72 -4.09 -0.74
C PHE A 76 20.69 -3.76 0.41
N GLY A 77 20.47 -4.33 1.61
CA GLY A 77 21.41 -4.24 2.73
C GLY A 77 21.16 -3.08 3.70
N ALA A 78 20.13 -2.25 3.49
CA ALA A 78 19.79 -1.20 4.45
C ALA A 78 19.31 -1.82 5.78
N ARG A 79 19.88 -1.36 6.90
CA ARG A 79 19.49 -1.79 8.26
C ARG A 79 18.95 -0.64 9.12
N THR A 80 18.98 0.58 8.59
CA THR A 80 18.51 1.79 9.28
C THR A 80 17.75 2.67 8.29
N GLY A 81 17.06 3.70 8.82
CA GLY A 81 16.35 4.68 8.00
C GLY A 81 17.26 5.61 7.16
N GLY A 82 18.59 5.48 7.28
CA GLY A 82 19.54 6.31 6.52
C GLY A 82 19.37 6.18 5.01
N SER A 83 19.01 5.00 4.49
CA SER A 83 18.74 4.79 3.06
C SER A 83 17.54 5.63 2.59
N ASN A 84 16.51 5.76 3.42
CA ASN A 84 15.34 6.59 3.13
C ASN A 84 15.69 8.08 3.12
N ILE A 85 16.50 8.53 4.08
CA ILE A 85 16.97 9.92 4.16
C ILE A 85 17.81 10.26 2.93
N LEU A 86 18.76 9.39 2.56
CA LEU A 86 19.60 9.58 1.37
C LEU A 86 18.76 9.62 0.09
N MET A 87 17.80 8.71 -0.07
CA MET A 87 16.87 8.71 -1.20
C MET A 87 16.09 10.04 -1.29
N GLY A 88 15.53 10.50 -0.16
CA GLY A 88 14.81 11.78 -0.09
C GLY A 88 15.69 12.98 -0.46
N MET A 89 16.93 13.02 0.03
CA MET A 89 17.89 14.09 -0.33
C MET A 89 18.22 14.06 -1.82
N LEU A 90 18.46 12.89 -2.40
CA LEU A 90 18.72 12.76 -3.84
C LEU A 90 17.52 13.19 -4.68
N LEU A 91 16.28 12.88 -4.25
CA LEU A 91 15.08 13.33 -4.94
C LEU A 91 14.88 14.84 -4.87
N ILE A 92 15.21 15.48 -3.73
CA ILE A 92 15.17 16.95 -3.60
C ILE A 92 16.21 17.58 -4.53
N LEU A 93 17.44 17.04 -4.56
CA LEU A 93 18.47 17.53 -5.47
C LEU A 93 18.05 17.34 -6.94
N ALA A 94 17.49 16.18 -7.28
CA ALA A 94 16.93 15.94 -8.61
C ALA A 94 15.85 16.97 -8.95
N ALA A 95 14.90 17.23 -8.04
CA ALA A 95 13.85 18.22 -8.27
C ALA A 95 14.37 19.66 -8.46
N LEU A 96 15.51 20.01 -7.86
CA LEU A 96 16.11 21.35 -7.99
C LEU A 96 16.99 21.51 -9.24
N PHE A 97 17.65 20.45 -9.69
CA PHE A 97 18.67 20.52 -10.74
C PHE A 97 18.28 19.83 -12.06
N ILE A 98 17.31 18.91 -12.05
CA ILE A 98 16.83 18.22 -13.25
C ILE A 98 15.59 18.92 -13.78
N SER A 99 15.61 19.28 -15.07
CA SER A 99 14.48 19.92 -15.73
C SER A 99 13.38 18.91 -16.10
N ALA A 100 12.15 19.40 -16.24
CA ALA A 100 11.00 18.55 -16.61
C ALA A 100 11.18 17.89 -17.99
N GLU A 101 11.88 18.56 -18.91
CA GLU A 101 12.18 18.05 -20.25
C GLU A 101 13.12 16.85 -20.19
N PHE A 102 14.07 16.84 -19.24
CA PHE A 102 14.93 15.68 -19.03
C PHE A 102 14.14 14.49 -18.51
N LEU A 103 13.15 14.73 -17.64
CA LEU A 103 12.28 13.68 -17.13
C LEU A 103 11.37 13.11 -18.22
N ALA A 104 10.98 13.93 -19.20
CA ALA A 104 10.22 13.48 -20.38
C ALA A 104 11.01 12.55 -21.31
N LEU A 105 12.34 12.46 -21.16
CA LEU A 105 13.17 11.50 -21.89
C LEU A 105 13.06 10.07 -21.34
N LEU A 106 12.43 9.87 -20.17
CA LEU A 106 12.22 8.54 -19.61
C LEU A 106 11.37 7.69 -20.58
N PRO A 107 11.92 6.58 -21.12
CA PRO A 107 11.19 5.78 -22.08
C PRO A 107 9.95 5.17 -21.42
N LEU A 108 8.77 5.48 -21.97
CA LEU A 108 7.50 4.94 -21.47
C LEU A 108 7.49 3.41 -21.41
N GLY A 109 8.23 2.75 -22.31
CA GLY A 109 8.40 1.29 -22.31
C GLY A 109 9.07 0.76 -21.04
N ILE A 110 10.07 1.46 -20.49
CA ILE A 110 10.75 1.04 -19.26
C ILE A 110 9.82 1.21 -18.07
N THR A 111 9.15 2.36 -17.95
CA THR A 111 8.19 2.62 -16.87
C THR A 111 7.03 1.63 -16.91
N GLY A 112 6.48 1.35 -18.11
CA GLY A 112 5.44 0.35 -18.30
C GLY A 112 5.90 -1.06 -17.92
N ALA A 113 7.11 -1.46 -18.32
CA ALA A 113 7.68 -2.76 -17.95
C ALA A 113 7.85 -2.89 -16.42
N LEU A 114 8.31 -1.83 -15.75
CA LEU A 114 8.43 -1.81 -14.28
C LEU A 114 7.07 -1.94 -13.60
N LEU A 115 6.04 -1.27 -14.11
CA LEU A 115 4.68 -1.38 -13.58
C LEU A 115 4.09 -2.78 -13.79
N LEU A 116 4.30 -3.39 -14.96
CA LEU A 116 3.87 -4.77 -15.23
C LEU A 116 4.60 -5.76 -14.32
N PHE A 117 5.90 -5.58 -14.12
CA PHE A 117 6.69 -6.42 -13.22
C PHE A 117 6.19 -6.31 -11.77
N ALA A 118 5.99 -5.09 -11.26
CA ALA A 118 5.45 -4.88 -9.92
C ALA A 118 4.04 -5.46 -9.76
N GLY A 119 3.19 -5.32 -10.78
CA GLY A 119 1.86 -5.92 -10.82
C GLY A 119 1.91 -7.45 -10.82
N TYR A 120 2.82 -8.06 -11.58
CA TYR A 120 3.03 -9.51 -11.59
C TYR A 120 3.55 -10.04 -10.26
N GLU A 121 4.54 -9.36 -9.66
CA GLU A 121 5.13 -9.76 -8.39
C GLU A 121 4.09 -9.73 -7.27
N LEU A 122 3.30 -8.65 -7.19
CA LEU A 122 2.21 -8.53 -6.22
C LEU A 122 1.08 -9.52 -6.52
N GLY A 123 0.71 -9.66 -7.79
CA GLY A 123 -0.33 -10.57 -8.26
C GLY A 123 -0.01 -12.01 -7.94
N SER A 124 1.24 -12.47 -8.13
CA SER A 124 1.65 -13.87 -7.92
C SER A 124 1.48 -14.35 -6.47
N LYS A 125 1.34 -13.43 -5.50
CA LYS A 125 1.08 -13.75 -4.08
C LYS A 125 -0.36 -14.18 -3.79
N PHE A 126 -1.28 -14.07 -4.76
CA PHE A 126 -2.66 -14.53 -4.58
C PHE A 126 -2.78 -16.03 -4.21
N ARG A 127 -1.76 -16.84 -4.52
CA ARG A 127 -1.70 -18.27 -4.18
C ARG A 127 -1.52 -18.53 -2.68
N ASP A 128 -1.00 -17.55 -1.94
CA ASP A 128 -0.72 -17.66 -0.51
C ASP A 128 -1.93 -17.21 0.33
N THR A 129 -3.10 -17.01 -0.29
CA THR A 129 -4.32 -16.55 0.38
C THR A 129 -5.12 -17.71 0.96
N GLU A 130 -5.79 -17.48 2.10
CA GLU A 130 -6.63 -18.50 2.73
C GLU A 130 -7.90 -18.83 1.93
N SER A 131 -8.47 -17.81 1.27
CA SER A 131 -9.70 -17.96 0.48
C SER A 131 -9.49 -17.39 -0.92
N LEU A 132 -9.19 -18.28 -1.87
CA LEU A 132 -9.03 -17.91 -3.28
C LEU A 132 -10.33 -17.31 -3.85
N TYR A 133 -11.49 -17.79 -3.39
CA TYR A 133 -12.78 -17.23 -3.76
C TYR A 133 -12.90 -15.76 -3.33
N LEU A 134 -12.65 -15.43 -2.07
CA LEU A 134 -12.74 -14.06 -1.57
C LEU A 134 -11.76 -13.13 -2.30
N THR A 135 -10.53 -13.59 -2.49
CA THR A 135 -9.49 -12.82 -3.19
C THR A 135 -9.87 -12.57 -4.66
N LEU A 136 -10.42 -13.55 -5.37
CA LEU A 136 -10.90 -13.37 -6.75
C LEU A 136 -12.09 -12.41 -6.83
N VAL A 137 -13.06 -12.51 -5.92
CA VAL A 137 -14.20 -11.58 -5.88
C VAL A 137 -13.73 -10.15 -5.65
N VAL A 138 -12.86 -9.93 -4.66
CA VAL A 138 -12.28 -8.60 -4.39
C VAL A 138 -11.48 -8.09 -5.59
N ALA A 139 -10.69 -8.94 -6.24
CA ALA A 139 -9.91 -8.57 -7.42
C ALA A 139 -10.81 -8.15 -8.61
N VAL A 140 -11.84 -8.94 -8.92
CA VAL A 140 -12.79 -8.64 -10.01
C VAL A 140 -13.56 -7.36 -9.71
N VAL A 141 -14.11 -7.21 -8.50
CA VAL A 141 -14.82 -5.99 -8.11
C VAL A 141 -13.90 -4.78 -8.19
N SER A 142 -12.66 -4.89 -7.69
CA SER A 142 -11.69 -3.79 -7.75
C SER A 142 -11.33 -3.40 -9.18
N LEU A 143 -11.21 -4.38 -10.08
CA LEU A 143 -10.84 -4.18 -11.48
C LEU A 143 -11.93 -3.43 -12.26
N PHE A 144 -13.20 -3.74 -12.01
CA PHE A 144 -14.33 -3.11 -12.71
C PHE A 144 -14.86 -1.86 -12.01
N THR A 145 -14.43 -1.58 -10.78
CA THR A 145 -14.86 -0.41 -10.01
C THR A 145 -13.67 0.40 -9.52
N ASN A 146 -13.24 0.20 -8.28
CA ASN A 146 -12.03 0.75 -7.69
C ASN A 146 -11.64 -0.07 -6.45
N ILE A 147 -10.41 0.14 -5.98
CA ILE A 147 -9.86 -0.55 -4.81
C ILE A 147 -10.69 -0.26 -3.54
N GLY A 148 -11.29 0.92 -3.42
CA GLY A 148 -12.16 1.28 -2.30
C GLY A 148 -13.39 0.38 -2.17
N ILE A 149 -14.15 0.24 -3.26
CA ILE A 149 -15.34 -0.61 -3.32
C ILE A 149 -14.96 -2.09 -3.17
N GLY A 150 -13.86 -2.52 -3.81
CA GLY A 150 -13.35 -3.88 -3.65
C GLY A 150 -13.02 -4.22 -2.20
N PHE A 151 -12.34 -3.31 -1.48
CA PHE A 151 -12.04 -3.49 -0.06
C PHE A 151 -13.30 -3.59 0.80
N ILE A 152 -14.26 -2.68 0.63
CA ILE A 152 -15.53 -2.71 1.38
C ILE A 152 -16.28 -4.02 1.12
N THR A 153 -16.32 -4.46 -0.13
CA THR A 153 -16.96 -5.73 -0.52
C THR A 153 -16.28 -6.92 0.16
N GLY A 154 -14.95 -6.95 0.16
CA GLY A 154 -14.18 -8.00 0.83
C GLY A 154 -14.45 -8.05 2.34
N VAL A 155 -14.47 -6.90 3.02
CA VAL A 155 -14.80 -6.81 4.45
C VAL A 155 -16.23 -7.29 4.72
N ALA A 156 -17.21 -6.86 3.92
CA ALA A 156 -18.60 -7.25 4.08
C ALA A 156 -18.78 -8.77 3.94
N LEU A 157 -18.18 -9.37 2.90
CA LEU A 157 -18.21 -10.81 2.65
C LEU A 157 -17.52 -11.59 3.78
N PHE A 158 -16.35 -11.12 4.25
CA PHE A 158 -15.65 -11.72 5.37
C PHE A 158 -16.50 -11.74 6.65
N LEU A 159 -17.15 -10.62 6.98
CA LEU A 159 -18.01 -10.52 8.17
C LEU A 159 -19.26 -11.40 8.06
N LEU A 160 -19.84 -11.52 6.85
CA LEU A 160 -20.99 -12.40 6.58
C LEU A 160 -20.61 -13.87 6.70
N ALA A 161 -19.49 -14.28 6.10
CA ALA A 161 -18.98 -15.64 6.19
C ALA A 161 -18.68 -16.05 7.64
N ARG A 162 -18.19 -15.10 8.46
CA ARG A 162 -17.98 -15.32 9.90
C ARG A 162 -19.28 -15.49 10.69
N LYS A 163 -20.36 -14.78 10.34
CA LYS A 163 -21.64 -14.87 11.04
C LYS A 163 -22.49 -16.08 10.62
N ILE A 164 -22.33 -16.58 9.41
CA ILE A 164 -23.15 -17.66 8.85
C ILE A 164 -22.23 -18.86 8.54
N PRO A 165 -22.12 -19.86 9.44
CA PRO A 165 -21.16 -20.97 9.29
C PRO A 165 -21.41 -21.87 8.08
N ILE A 166 -22.59 -21.80 7.44
CA ILE A 166 -22.90 -22.47 6.18
C ILE A 166 -22.17 -21.83 4.97
N LEU A 167 -21.76 -20.57 5.08
CA LEU A 167 -20.98 -19.83 4.10
C LEU A 167 -19.46 -19.96 4.36
N ASN A 168 -19.00 -21.14 4.79
CA ASN A 168 -17.59 -21.38 5.08
C ASN A 168 -16.75 -21.32 3.78
N MET A 169 -16.35 -20.12 3.38
CA MET A 169 -15.55 -19.82 2.19
C MET A 169 -14.06 -20.16 2.38
N GLY A 170 -13.71 -21.05 3.31
CA GLY A 170 -12.32 -21.35 3.65
C GLY A 170 -11.59 -20.21 4.37
N VAL A 171 -12.33 -19.34 5.05
CA VAL A 171 -11.79 -18.23 5.84
C VAL A 171 -11.36 -18.77 7.20
N SER A 172 -10.07 -18.76 7.53
CA SER A 172 -9.59 -19.24 8.84
C SER A 172 -9.99 -18.26 9.93
N GLU A 173 -10.47 -18.75 11.07
CA GLU A 173 -10.74 -17.91 12.25
C GLU A 173 -9.46 -17.29 12.86
N ASN A 174 -8.27 -17.73 12.43
CA ASN A 174 -6.99 -17.32 12.99
C ASN A 174 -6.35 -16.08 12.32
N VAL A 175 -6.98 -15.46 11.30
CA VAL A 175 -6.42 -14.30 10.55
C VAL A 175 -6.04 -13.10 11.44
N PHE A 176 -6.66 -12.96 12.62
CA PHE A 176 -6.37 -11.88 13.58
C PHE A 176 -5.90 -12.37 14.95
N LYS A 177 -5.56 -13.65 15.11
CA LYS A 177 -4.78 -14.04 16.29
C LYS A 177 -3.38 -13.48 16.09
N THR A 178 -3.16 -12.31 16.66
CA THR A 178 -1.81 -11.88 16.99
C THR A 178 -1.23 -12.97 17.89
N ASP A 179 -0.31 -13.76 17.35
CA ASP A 179 0.58 -14.59 18.16
C ASP A 179 1.38 -13.61 19.04
N GLY A 180 0.86 -13.34 20.23
CA GLY A 180 1.29 -12.22 21.05
C GLY A 180 0.68 -12.28 22.43
N ASN A 181 1.33 -13.10 23.26
CA ASN A 181 1.48 -12.86 24.69
C ASN A 181 1.96 -11.42 24.96
#